data_AF-A0A7R9ZLX1-F1
#
_entry.id   AF-A0A7R9ZLX1-F1
#
_cell.length_a   1.000
_cell.length_b   1.000
_cell.length_c   1.000
_cell.angle_alpha   90.00
_cell.angle_beta   90.00
_cell.angle_gamma   90.00
#
_symmetry.space_group_name_H-M   'P 1'
#
loop_
_entity.id
_entity.type
_entity.pdbx_description
1 polymer ?
#
loop_
_entity_poly.entity_id
_entity_poly.type
_entity_poly.pdbx_seq_one_letter_code
_entity_poly.pdbx_strand_id
1 'polypeptide(L)'
;VATIRRLPNAVFMIITRDSVKAAFALGIQAQQILRFLEKHAHPKLRVANPNNPMSPIPPNVMDQIYLWDRERRRVQWDETYLHECLMGGSEFQAVRKYCLKIGAYAWSSELRKQILVRYAYAVQVQTYVRKWRAKMAARGS
;
A
#
# COMPACT_ATOMS: atom_id res chain seq x y z
N VAL A 1 -13.50 2.16 26.69
CA VAL A 1 -14.46 3.28 26.78
C VAL A 1 -15.63 2.95 25.85
N ALA A 2 -16.85 2.87 26.35
CA ALA A 2 -18.01 2.54 25.52
C ALA A 2 -18.23 3.64 24.47
N THR A 3 -18.09 3.30 23.20
CA THR A 3 -18.21 4.23 22.06
C THR A 3 -19.66 4.52 21.68
N ILE A 4 -20.64 3.90 22.35
CA ILE A 4 -22.07 3.98 22.03
C ILE A 4 -22.88 4.21 23.30
N ARG A 5 -23.74 5.24 23.29
CA ARG A 5 -24.75 5.51 24.33
C ARG A 5 -26.14 5.50 23.71
N ARG A 6 -27.06 4.75 24.30
CA ARG A 6 -28.44 4.61 23.81
C ARG A 6 -29.41 5.35 24.74
N LEU A 7 -30.30 6.12 24.14
CA LEU A 7 -31.51 6.70 24.71
C LEU A 7 -32.74 6.06 24.03
N PRO A 8 -33.97 6.26 24.54
CA PRO A 8 -35.17 5.63 23.97
C PRO A 8 -35.40 5.89 22.47
N ASN A 9 -34.98 7.05 21.97
CA ASN A 9 -35.17 7.49 20.58
C ASN A 9 -33.88 8.00 19.92
N ALA A 10 -32.74 7.86 20.56
CA ALA A 10 -31.48 8.39 20.04
C ALA A 10 -30.30 7.50 20.41
N VAL A 11 -29.31 7.43 19.51
CA VAL A 11 -28.05 6.76 19.76
C VAL A 11 -26.93 7.75 19.52
N PHE A 12 -26.06 7.92 20.51
CA PHE A 12 -24.84 8.69 20.39
C PHE A 12 -23.70 7.72 20.19
N MET A 13 -22.88 7.96 19.17
CA MET A 13 -21.70 7.15 18.93
C MET A 13 -20.52 8.00 18.48
N ILE A 14 -19.33 7.49 18.74
CA ILE A 14 -18.07 8.09 18.29
C ILE A 14 -17.50 7.21 17.18
N ILE A 15 -17.24 7.81 16.02
CA ILE A 15 -16.51 7.15 14.94
C ILE A 15 -15.02 7.16 15.31
N THR A 16 -14.51 5.99 15.71
CA THR A 16 -13.10 5.80 16.02
C THR A 16 -12.39 5.04 14.90
N ARG A 17 -11.07 5.18 14.83
CA ARG A 17 -10.21 4.42 13.93
C ARG A 17 -10.50 2.92 14.00
N ASP A 18 -10.61 2.36 15.19
CA ASP A 18 -10.81 0.92 15.39
C ASP A 18 -12.19 0.46 14.92
N SER A 19 -13.24 1.27 15.14
CA SER A 19 -14.59 0.96 14.64
C SER A 19 -14.64 0.93 13.11
N VAL A 20 -13.96 1.87 12.46
CA VAL A 20 -13.88 1.95 11.00
C VAL A 20 -13.03 0.80 10.45
N LYS A 21 -11.91 0.47 11.11
CA LYS A 21 -11.07 -0.70 10.77
C LYS A 21 -11.81 -2.03 10.91
N ALA A 22 -12.68 -2.17 11.90
CA ALA A 22 -13.51 -3.36 12.05
C ALA A 22 -14.49 -3.50 10.87
N ALA A 23 -15.18 -2.42 10.48
CA ALA A 23 -16.05 -2.41 9.29
C ALA A 23 -15.29 -2.76 8.01
N PHE A 24 -14.07 -2.24 7.91
CA PHE A 24 -13.15 -2.50 6.82
C PHE A 24 -12.72 -3.96 6.70
N ALA A 25 -12.51 -4.66 7.82
CA ALA A 25 -12.23 -6.10 7.82
C ALA A 25 -13.43 -6.93 7.32
N LEU A 26 -14.65 -6.41 7.45
CA LEU A 26 -15.88 -7.00 6.90
C LEU A 26 -16.09 -6.67 5.42
N GLY A 27 -15.11 -6.05 4.75
CA GLY A 27 -15.19 -5.70 3.33
C GLY A 27 -15.93 -4.40 3.02
N ILE A 28 -16.31 -3.62 4.05
CA ILE A 28 -16.93 -2.30 3.85
C ILE A 28 -15.84 -1.30 3.43
N GLN A 29 -16.12 -0.48 2.41
CA GLN A 29 -15.22 0.55 1.89
C GLN A 29 -15.55 1.92 2.49
N ALA A 30 -14.57 2.83 2.56
CA ALA A 30 -14.78 4.20 3.04
C ALA A 30 -15.95 4.91 2.33
N GLN A 31 -16.03 4.77 1.00
CA GLN A 31 -17.10 5.38 0.20
C GLN A 31 -18.48 4.82 0.57
N GLN A 32 -18.59 3.57 1.00
CA GLN A 32 -19.87 2.99 1.44
C GLN A 32 -20.29 3.58 2.79
N ILE A 33 -19.35 3.77 3.72
CA ILE A 33 -19.61 4.44 5.01
C ILE A 33 -20.07 5.87 4.79
N LEU A 34 -19.35 6.64 3.97
CA LEU A 34 -19.70 8.04 3.67
C LEU A 34 -21.08 8.15 3.02
N ARG A 35 -21.35 7.35 1.97
CA ARG A 35 -22.68 7.32 1.33
C ARG A 35 -23.81 6.96 2.30
N PHE A 36 -23.56 6.06 3.24
CA PHE A 36 -24.54 5.70 4.26
C PHE A 36 -24.84 6.90 5.17
N LEU A 37 -23.81 7.60 5.63
CA LEU A 37 -23.94 8.79 6.48
C LEU A 37 -24.64 9.95 5.75
N GLU A 38 -24.34 10.17 4.47
CA GLU A 38 -24.98 11.20 3.65
C GLU A 38 -26.47 10.92 3.43
N LYS A 39 -26.81 9.67 3.08
CA LYS A 39 -28.19 9.25 2.82
C LYS A 39 -29.09 9.38 4.06
N HIS A 40 -28.56 9.09 5.24
CA HIS A 40 -29.29 9.12 6.51
C HIS A 40 -29.02 10.38 7.34
N ALA A 41 -28.40 11.41 6.74
CA ALA A 41 -28.18 12.68 7.41
C ALA A 41 -29.52 13.38 7.72
N HIS A 42 -29.61 13.99 8.89
CA HIS A 42 -30.80 14.75 9.28
C HIS A 42 -31.07 15.89 8.27
N PRO A 43 -32.32 16.12 7.83
CA PRO A 43 -32.64 17.11 6.79
C PRO A 43 -32.08 18.51 7.09
N LYS A 44 -32.09 18.94 8.36
CA LYS A 44 -31.50 20.23 8.76
C LYS A 44 -29.99 20.30 8.48
N LEU A 45 -29.24 19.21 8.62
CA LEU A 45 -27.80 19.19 8.32
C LEU A 45 -27.51 19.31 6.82
N ARG A 46 -28.40 18.77 5.96
CA ARG A 46 -28.26 18.91 4.50
C ARG A 46 -28.49 20.35 4.03
N VAL A 47 -29.35 21.10 4.74
CA VAL A 47 -29.68 22.49 4.40
C VAL A 47 -28.71 23.48 5.05
N ALA A 48 -28.16 23.14 6.22
CA ALA A 48 -27.43 24.08 7.08
C ALA A 48 -25.91 24.10 6.90
N ASN A 49 -25.35 23.55 5.82
CA ASN A 49 -23.90 23.59 5.60
C ASN A 49 -23.50 24.69 4.59
N PRO A 50 -23.38 25.97 5.01
CA PRO A 50 -22.99 27.07 4.13
C PRO A 50 -21.55 26.92 3.60
N ASN A 51 -20.70 26.13 4.27
CA ASN A 51 -19.30 25.92 3.88
C ASN A 51 -19.09 24.73 2.93
N ASN A 52 -20.07 23.84 2.80
CA ASN A 52 -20.04 22.74 1.84
C ASN A 52 -21.46 22.37 1.39
N PRO A 53 -21.99 23.03 0.34
CA PRO A 53 -23.33 22.77 -0.19
C PRO A 53 -23.52 21.35 -0.74
N MET A 54 -22.42 20.62 -0.98
CA MET A 54 -22.40 19.33 -1.67
C MET A 54 -22.49 18.12 -0.73
N SER A 55 -22.17 18.26 0.56
CA SER A 55 -22.28 17.15 1.51
C SER A 55 -22.63 17.62 2.93
N PRO A 56 -23.55 16.92 3.63
CA PRO A 56 -23.84 17.17 5.05
C PRO A 56 -22.69 16.74 5.97
N ILE A 57 -21.66 16.07 5.46
CA ILE A 57 -20.51 15.61 6.23
C ILE A 57 -19.37 16.65 6.17
N PRO A 58 -18.77 17.04 7.31
CA PRO A 58 -17.61 17.91 7.32
C PRO A 58 -16.42 17.31 6.54
N PRO A 59 -15.70 18.10 5.71
CA PRO A 59 -14.60 17.60 4.88
C PRO A 59 -13.50 16.86 5.65
N ASN A 60 -13.11 17.37 6.82
CA ASN A 60 -12.10 16.75 7.69
C ASN A 60 -12.51 15.33 8.17
N VAL A 61 -13.80 15.08 8.39
CA VAL A 61 -14.31 13.75 8.76
C VAL A 61 -14.23 12.80 7.57
N MET A 62 -14.55 13.29 6.36
CA MET A 62 -14.41 12.50 5.14
C MET A 62 -12.95 12.08 4.92
N ASP A 63 -12.05 13.05 5.01
CA ASP A 63 -10.60 12.81 4.86
C ASP A 63 -10.10 11.81 5.88
N GLN A 64 -10.53 11.94 7.14
CA GLN A 64 -10.10 11.03 8.20
C GLN A 64 -10.51 9.58 7.93
N ILE A 65 -11.72 9.35 7.41
CA ILE A 65 -12.21 8.01 7.03
C ILE A 65 -11.40 7.47 5.86
N TYR A 66 -11.09 8.28 4.84
CA TYR A 66 -10.23 7.88 3.72
C TYR A 66 -8.79 7.59 4.16
N LEU A 67 -8.23 8.38 5.08
CA LEU A 67 -6.89 8.15 5.63
C LEU A 67 -6.82 6.80 6.36
N TRP A 68 -7.85 6.46 7.15
CA TRP A 68 -7.94 5.16 7.81
C TRP A 68 -8.12 4.01 6.82
N ASP A 69 -8.76 4.24 5.67
CA ASP A 69 -8.87 3.23 4.62
C ASP A 69 -7.50 2.95 4.00
N ARG A 70 -6.80 4.02 3.63
CA ARG A 70 -5.45 3.97 3.04
C ARG A 70 -4.42 3.38 3.99
N GLU A 71 -4.61 3.48 5.31
CA GLU A 71 -3.76 2.80 6.29
C GLU A 71 -3.63 1.30 6.05
N ARG A 72 -4.68 0.64 5.55
CA ARG A 72 -4.67 -0.79 5.20
C ARG A 72 -3.69 -1.13 4.08
N ARG A 73 -3.33 -0.13 3.26
CA ARG A 73 -2.49 -0.28 2.07
C ARG A 73 -1.10 0.35 2.23
N ARG A 74 -0.72 0.74 3.45
CA ARG A 74 0.60 1.38 3.69
C ARG A 74 1.76 0.41 3.57
N VAL A 75 1.53 -0.88 3.82
CA VAL A 75 2.54 -1.93 3.71
C VAL A 75 2.13 -2.84 2.56
N GLN A 76 3.03 -3.01 1.60
CA GLN A 76 2.93 -4.02 0.57
C GLN A 76 3.97 -5.09 0.89
N TRP A 77 3.53 -6.35 0.94
CA TRP A 77 4.42 -7.49 1.09
C TRP A 77 4.75 -7.99 -0.31
N ASP A 78 6.03 -7.93 -0.66
CA ASP A 78 6.56 -8.53 -1.89
C ASP A 78 7.48 -9.69 -1.49
N GLU A 79 7.18 -10.90 -1.98
CA GLU A 79 8.11 -12.02 -1.87
C GLU A 79 9.31 -11.77 -2.78
N THR A 80 10.51 -11.86 -2.21
CA THR A 80 11.74 -11.51 -2.92
C THR A 80 12.83 -12.55 -2.73
N TYR A 81 13.67 -12.66 -3.75
CA TYR A 81 14.95 -13.36 -3.74
C TYR A 81 16.07 -12.34 -3.63
N LEU A 82 17.01 -12.56 -2.71
CA LEU A 82 18.21 -11.74 -2.56
C LEU A 82 19.32 -12.25 -3.48
N HIS A 83 19.75 -11.41 -4.41
CA HIS A 83 20.95 -11.63 -5.22
C HIS A 83 22.13 -10.82 -4.67
N GLU A 84 23.18 -11.52 -4.25
CA GLU A 84 24.44 -10.92 -3.81
C GLU A 84 25.44 -10.86 -4.97
N CYS A 85 25.94 -9.65 -5.26
CA CYS A 85 26.88 -9.42 -6.36
C CYS A 85 28.31 -9.68 -5.88
N LEU A 86 28.89 -10.79 -6.34
CA LEU A 86 30.21 -11.26 -5.93
C LEU A 86 31.33 -10.54 -6.69
N MET A 87 31.09 -10.16 -7.95
CA MET A 87 32.10 -9.53 -8.83
C MET A 87 32.08 -7.99 -8.76
N GLY A 88 31.56 -7.41 -7.67
CA GLY A 88 31.58 -5.97 -7.44
C GLY A 88 30.60 -5.16 -8.31
N GLY A 89 31.01 -3.96 -8.73
CA GLY A 89 30.12 -2.97 -9.37
C GLY A 89 29.65 -3.34 -10.78
N SER A 90 30.47 -4.07 -11.56
CA SER A 90 30.13 -4.46 -12.93
C SER A 90 28.96 -5.46 -12.97
N GLU A 91 28.95 -6.44 -12.06
CA GLU A 91 27.84 -7.37 -11.89
C GLU A 91 26.59 -6.65 -11.40
N PHE A 92 26.73 -5.79 -10.40
CA PHE A 92 25.61 -5.02 -9.86
C PHE A 92 24.88 -4.23 -10.96
N GLN A 93 25.62 -3.48 -11.78
CA GLN A 93 25.03 -2.68 -12.85
C GLN A 93 24.37 -3.55 -13.92
N ALA A 94 25.00 -4.66 -14.32
CA ALA A 94 24.48 -5.57 -15.34
C ALA A 94 23.21 -6.29 -14.88
N VAL A 95 23.19 -6.81 -13.66
CA VAL A 95 22.04 -7.53 -13.08
C VAL A 95 20.91 -6.56 -12.80
N ARG A 96 21.18 -5.38 -12.23
CA ARG A 96 20.16 -4.34 -12.01
C ARG A 96 19.48 -3.92 -13.30
N LYS A 97 20.26 -3.67 -14.36
CA LYS A 97 19.73 -3.31 -15.69
C LYS A 97 18.83 -4.42 -16.26
N TYR A 98 19.23 -5.68 -16.10
CA TYR A 98 18.42 -6.82 -16.53
C TYR A 98 17.12 -6.91 -15.73
N CYS A 99 17.17 -6.83 -14.40
CA CYS A 99 15.99 -6.88 -13.53
C CYS A 99 14.98 -5.76 -13.83
N LEU A 100 15.46 -4.54 -14.10
CA LEU A 100 14.60 -3.42 -14.51
C LEU A 100 13.91 -3.68 -15.85
N LYS A 101 14.64 -4.25 -16.83
CA LYS A 101 14.09 -4.55 -18.16
C LYS A 101 12.95 -5.57 -18.12
N ILE A 102 13.05 -6.59 -17.27
CA ILE A 102 12.06 -7.66 -17.19
C ILE A 102 10.97 -7.43 -16.13
N GLY A 103 10.99 -6.29 -15.43
CA GLY A 103 10.04 -5.99 -14.35
C GLY A 103 10.27 -6.78 -13.05
N ALA A 104 11.42 -7.43 -12.90
CA ALA A 104 11.75 -8.27 -11.74
C ALA A 104 12.37 -7.47 -10.58
N TYR A 105 12.70 -6.20 -10.77
CA TYR A 105 13.32 -5.36 -9.76
C TYR A 105 12.37 -5.05 -8.60
N ALA A 106 12.78 -5.36 -7.36
CA ALA A 106 12.08 -4.92 -6.15
C ALA A 106 12.86 -3.79 -5.46
N TRP A 107 14.15 -4.00 -5.19
CA TRP A 107 15.01 -3.01 -4.54
C TRP A 107 16.49 -3.31 -4.80
N SER A 108 17.38 -2.36 -4.58
CA SER A 108 18.83 -2.60 -4.61
C SER A 108 19.62 -1.64 -3.72
N SER A 109 20.81 -2.07 -3.29
CA SER A 109 21.81 -1.22 -2.65
C SER A 109 23.18 -1.52 -3.24
N GLU A 110 23.78 -0.49 -3.84
CA GLU A 110 25.12 -0.58 -4.43
C GLU A 110 26.20 -0.71 -3.35
N LEU A 111 26.05 0.03 -2.24
CA LEU A 111 26.94 -0.07 -1.08
C LEU A 111 27.00 -1.50 -0.52
N ARG A 112 25.83 -2.16 -0.40
CA ARG A 112 25.73 -3.54 0.07
C ARG A 112 25.94 -4.58 -1.03
N LYS A 113 26.08 -4.15 -2.30
CA LYS A 113 26.17 -5.03 -3.48
C LYS A 113 25.03 -6.05 -3.56
N GLN A 114 23.82 -5.63 -3.16
CA GLN A 114 22.65 -6.49 -3.03
C GLN A 114 21.50 -6.00 -3.92
N ILE A 115 20.80 -6.96 -4.55
CA ILE A 115 19.61 -6.70 -5.36
C ILE A 115 18.50 -7.63 -4.88
N LEU A 116 17.37 -7.06 -4.48
CA LEU A 116 16.14 -7.80 -4.23
C LEU A 116 15.36 -7.92 -5.54
N VAL A 117 15.06 -9.16 -5.89
CA VAL A 117 14.36 -9.57 -7.10
C VAL A 117 13.01 -10.14 -6.69
N ARG A 118 11.92 -9.77 -7.38
CA ARG A 118 10.60 -10.40 -7.18
C ARG A 118 10.72 -11.92 -7.37
N TYR A 119 10.24 -12.70 -6.40
CA TYR A 119 10.48 -14.14 -6.32
C TYR A 119 10.03 -14.90 -7.59
N ALA A 120 8.92 -14.48 -8.22
CA ALA A 120 8.41 -15.01 -9.49
C ALA A 120 9.46 -15.04 -10.63
N TYR A 121 10.48 -14.18 -10.59
CA TYR A 121 11.52 -14.08 -11.60
C TYR A 121 12.89 -14.58 -11.13
N ALA A 122 12.98 -15.17 -9.93
CA ALA A 122 14.25 -15.55 -9.30
C ALA A 122 15.08 -16.49 -10.19
N VAL A 123 14.46 -17.56 -10.70
CA VAL A 123 15.13 -18.56 -11.57
C VAL A 123 15.65 -17.93 -12.86
N GLN A 124 14.88 -17.02 -13.45
CA GLN A 124 15.26 -16.32 -14.67
C GLN A 124 16.48 -15.42 -14.44
N VAL A 125 16.49 -14.67 -13.32
CA VAL A 125 17.62 -13.80 -12.96
C VAL A 125 18.86 -14.61 -12.61
N GLN A 126 18.72 -15.70 -11.84
CA GLN A 126 19.84 -16.61 -11.54
C GLN A 126 20.48 -17.20 -12.81
N THR A 127 19.64 -17.60 -13.77
CA THR A 127 20.11 -18.13 -15.05
C THR A 127 20.89 -17.07 -15.85
N TYR A 128 20.39 -15.83 -15.88
CA TYR A 128 21.09 -14.70 -16.50
C TYR A 128 22.44 -14.44 -15.81
N VAL A 129 22.46 -14.37 -14.48
CA VAL A 129 23.68 -14.14 -13.69
C VAL A 129 24.71 -15.22 -13.99
N ARG A 130 24.32 -16.50 -13.98
CA ARG A 130 25.23 -17.62 -14.28
C ARG A 130 25.88 -17.48 -15.66
N LYS A 131 25.09 -17.14 -16.68
CA LYS A 131 25.58 -16.90 -18.05
C LYS A 131 26.49 -15.67 -18.12
N TRP A 132 26.14 -14.59 -17.43
CA TRP A 132 26.92 -13.36 -17.40
C TRP A 132 28.28 -13.58 -16.73
N ARG A 133 28.32 -14.28 -15.58
CA ARG A 133 29.56 -14.63 -14.87
C ARG A 133 30.47 -15.50 -15.73
N ALA A 134 29.93 -16.53 -16.40
CA ALA A 134 30.71 -17.37 -17.32
C ALA A 134 31.31 -16.57 -18.48
N LYS A 135 30.56 -15.62 -19.05
CA LYS A 135 31.05 -14.72 -20.10
C LYS A 135 32.18 -13.79 -19.61
N MET A 136 32.10 -13.31 -18.37
CA MET A 136 33.15 -12.47 -17.79
C MET A 136 34.42 -13.26 -17.47
N ALA A 137 34.28 -14.51 -16.99
CA ALA A 137 35.44 -15.39 -16.80
C ALA A 137 36.18 -15.66 -18.11
N ALA A 138 35.44 -15.93 -19.20
CA ALA A 138 36.04 -16.18 -20.53
C ALA A 138 36.72 -14.95 -21.17
N ARG A 139 36.42 -13.72 -20.74
CA ARG A 139 37.09 -12.50 -21.23
C ARG A 139 38.35 -12.14 -20.43
N GLY A 140 38.54 -12.76 -19.26
CA GLY A 140 39.71 -12.56 -18.41
C GLY A 140 40.80 -13.61 -18.59
N SER A 141 40.55 -14.64 -19.41
CA SER A 141 41.54 -15.60 -19.93
C SER A 141 42.06 -15.14 -21.29
#